data_AF-A0A6G0M751-F1
#
_entry.id   AF-A0A6G0M751-F1
#
_cell.length_a   1.000
_cell.length_b   1.000
_cell.length_c   1.000
_cell.angle_alpha   90.00
_cell.angle_beta   90.00
_cell.angle_gamma   90.00
#
_symmetry.space_group_name_H-M   'P 1'
#
loop_
_entity.id
_entity.type
_entity.pdbx_description
1 polymer ?
#
loop_
_entity_poly.entity_id
_entity_poly.type
_entity_poly.pdbx_seq_one_letter_code
_entity_poly.pdbx_strand_id
1 'polypeptide(L)'
;MDLLDAIRRDVLKQKEEEAMNYFSTVADFREFIMAAKPTPDVSVTVKMTCWTSERINGDHGTRVTLIDANQHAFYEATVESLNELTSVKRKPYIAQITVWD
;
A
#
# COMPACT_ATOMS: atom_id res chain seq x y z
N MET A 1 -18.53 32.42 -10.59
CA MET A 1 -17.42 31.45 -10.73
C MET A 1 -18.01 30.26 -11.46
N ASP A 2 -17.51 29.94 -12.66
CA ASP A 2 -18.10 28.89 -13.50
C ASP A 2 -17.90 27.52 -12.87
N LEU A 3 -18.94 26.68 -12.87
CA LEU A 3 -18.92 25.33 -12.29
C LEU A 3 -17.80 24.48 -12.94
N LEU A 4 -17.57 24.69 -14.24
CA LEU A 4 -16.49 24.06 -14.99
C LEU A 4 -15.09 24.44 -14.47
N ASP A 5 -14.89 25.70 -14.08
CA ASP A 5 -13.60 26.16 -13.54
C ASP A 5 -13.35 25.64 -12.12
N ALA A 6 -14.41 25.47 -11.32
CA ALA A 6 -14.32 24.81 -10.02
C ALA A 6 -13.91 23.34 -10.17
N ILE A 7 -14.62 22.58 -11.01
CA ILE A 7 -14.32 21.16 -11.28
C ILE A 7 -12.89 20.99 -11.80
N ARG A 8 -12.42 21.86 -12.72
CA ARG A 8 -11.05 21.77 -13.27
C ARG A 8 -9.98 22.00 -12.21
N ARG A 9 -10.17 22.95 -11.29
CA ARG A 9 -9.23 23.18 -10.18
C ARG A 9 -9.19 22.00 -9.22
N ASP A 10 -10.35 21.43 -8.91
CA ASP A 10 -10.44 20.26 -8.04
C ASP A 10 -9.75 19.04 -8.67
N VAL A 11 -9.93 18.81 -9.98
CA VAL A 11 -9.22 17.75 -10.72
C VAL A 11 -7.70 17.98 -10.75
N LEU A 12 -7.24 19.23 -10.89
CA LEU A 12 -5.80 19.53 -10.86
C LEU A 12 -5.21 19.27 -9.47
N LYS A 13 -5.90 19.72 -8.42
CA LYS A 13 -5.51 19.48 -7.03
C LYS A 13 -5.48 17.99 -6.71
N GLN A 14 -6.47 17.24 -7.18
CA GLN A 14 -6.48 15.78 -7.07
C GLN A 14 -5.23 15.17 -7.73
N LYS A 15 -4.89 15.57 -8.96
CA LYS A 15 -3.68 15.06 -9.63
C LYS A 15 -2.38 15.38 -8.88
N GLU A 16 -2.30 16.55 -8.24
CA GLU A 16 -1.17 16.93 -7.40
C GLU A 16 -1.11 16.08 -6.13
N GLU A 17 -2.25 15.82 -5.49
CA GLU A 17 -2.35 14.94 -4.32
C GLU A 17 -2.03 13.48 -4.68
N GLU A 18 -2.48 13.00 -5.83
CA GLU A 18 -2.15 11.67 -6.36
C GLU A 18 -0.65 11.50 -6.67
N ALA A 19 0.01 12.57 -7.14
CA ALA A 19 1.45 12.59 -7.33
C ALA A 19 2.22 12.56 -5.99
N MET A 20 1.60 13.00 -4.89
CA MET A 20 2.16 12.99 -3.55
C MET A 20 1.87 11.69 -2.77
N ASN A 21 0.80 10.96 -3.12
CA ASN A 21 0.39 9.71 -2.47
C ASN A 21 1.13 8.48 -2.99
N TYR A 22 2.45 8.59 -3.17
CA TYR A 22 3.31 7.50 -3.59
C TYR A 22 4.07 6.92 -2.39
N PHE A 23 3.89 5.63 -2.12
CA PHE A 23 4.48 4.95 -0.96
C PHE A 23 5.38 3.79 -1.38
N SER A 24 6.62 3.79 -0.89
CA SER A 24 7.59 2.71 -1.13
C SER A 24 7.99 1.91 0.10
N THR A 25 7.50 2.29 1.28
CA THR A 25 7.75 1.59 2.54
C THR A 25 6.43 1.28 3.25
N VAL A 26 6.41 0.19 4.03
CA VAL A 26 5.28 -0.21 4.86
C VAL A 26 5.01 0.83 5.95
N ALA A 27 6.06 1.45 6.48
CA ALA A 27 5.96 2.47 7.52
C ALA A 27 5.20 3.71 7.02
N ASP A 28 5.62 4.28 5.89
CA ASP A 28 5.00 5.50 5.34
C ASP A 28 3.54 5.24 4.94
N PHE A 29 3.27 4.10 4.29
CA PHE A 29 1.90 3.76 3.89
C PHE A 29 0.98 3.57 5.12
N ARG A 30 1.49 2.93 6.18
CA ARG A 30 0.75 2.75 7.43
C ARG A 30 0.48 4.08 8.11
N GLU A 31 1.49 4.95 8.21
CA GLU A 31 1.36 6.28 8.80
C GLU A 31 0.29 7.09 8.06
N PHE A 32 0.32 7.10 6.72
CA PHE A 32 -0.69 7.74 5.90
C PHE A 32 -2.10 7.26 6.22
N ILE A 33 -2.35 5.94 6.23
CA ILE A 33 -3.68 5.39 6.53
C ILE A 33 -4.16 5.83 7.92
N MET A 34 -3.28 5.78 8.93
CA MET A 34 -3.65 6.09 10.32
C MET A 34 -3.86 7.59 10.55
N ALA A 35 -2.98 8.43 10.00
CA ALA A 35 -2.98 9.87 10.21
C ALA A 35 -3.97 10.59 9.30
N ALA A 36 -3.93 10.29 7.99
CA ALA A 36 -4.74 10.98 6.99
C ALA A 36 -6.18 10.47 6.92
N LYS A 37 -6.43 9.20 7.29
CA LYS A 37 -7.75 8.55 7.23
C LYS A 37 -8.45 8.83 5.89
N PRO A 38 -7.86 8.36 4.77
CA PRO A 38 -8.26 8.78 3.42
C PRO A 38 -9.74 8.54 3.14
N THR A 39 -10.37 9.49 2.45
CA THR A 39 -11.75 9.39 1.97
C THR A 39 -11.84 8.48 0.74
N PRO A 40 -13.03 7.99 0.36
CA PRO A 40 -13.20 7.02 -0.74
C PRO A 40 -12.72 7.46 -2.14
N ASP A 41 -12.42 8.75 -2.34
CA ASP A 41 -11.96 9.37 -3.59
C ASP A 41 -10.43 9.59 -3.65
N VAL A 42 -9.69 9.23 -2.59
CA VAL A 42 -8.24 9.38 -2.55
C VAL A 42 -7.56 8.23 -3.29
N SER A 43 -6.83 8.55 -4.36
CA SER A 43 -5.96 7.57 -5.03
C SER A 43 -4.58 7.52 -4.36
N VAL A 44 -4.03 6.32 -4.26
CA VAL A 44 -2.68 6.06 -3.75
C VAL A 44 -1.92 5.16 -4.71
N THR A 45 -0.61 5.38 -4.83
CA THR A 45 0.31 4.49 -5.53
C THR A 45 1.20 3.79 -4.52
N VAL A 46 1.25 2.46 -4.56
CA VAL A 46 2.11 1.67 -3.68
C VAL A 46 3.11 0.89 -4.51
N LYS A 47 4.41 1.08 -4.27
CA LYS A 47 5.49 0.29 -4.84
C LYS A 47 6.14 -0.52 -3.72
N MET A 48 5.99 -1.84 -3.76
CA MET A 48 6.51 -2.74 -2.72
C MET A 48 7.02 -4.05 -3.34
N THR A 49 7.82 -4.80 -2.59
CA THR A 49 8.30 -6.13 -3.01
C THR A 49 7.33 -7.19 -2.52
N CYS A 50 6.90 -8.07 -3.42
CA CYS A 50 6.04 -9.20 -3.08
C CYS A 50 6.81 -10.23 -2.25
N TRP A 51 6.28 -10.59 -1.08
CA TRP A 51 6.78 -11.69 -0.28
C TRP A 51 5.96 -12.96 -0.51
N THR A 52 4.65 -12.90 -0.32
CA THR A 52 3.76 -14.04 -0.55
C THR A 52 2.49 -13.62 -1.27
N SER A 53 1.93 -14.55 -2.05
CA SER A 53 0.61 -14.42 -2.64
C SER A 53 -0.14 -15.73 -2.37
N GLU A 54 -1.27 -15.64 -1.67
CA GLU A 54 -2.08 -16.79 -1.30
C GLU A 54 -3.53 -16.60 -1.78
N ARG A 55 -4.12 -17.69 -2.27
CA ARG A 55 -5.54 -17.70 -2.64
C ARG A 55 -6.38 -17.91 -1.38
N ILE A 56 -7.40 -17.08 -1.20
CA ILE A 56 -8.34 -17.23 -0.09
C ILE A 56 -9.37 -18.29 -0.48
N ASN A 57 -9.42 -19.40 0.27
CA ASN A 57 -10.41 -20.46 0.05
C ASN A 57 -11.81 -20.00 0.50
N GLY A 58 -12.82 -20.29 -0.33
CA GLY A 58 -14.24 -20.11 0.04
C GLY A 58 -14.93 -18.84 -0.47
N ASP A 59 -14.23 -17.85 -1.01
CA ASP A 59 -14.72 -16.91 -2.05
C ASP A 59 -13.65 -15.88 -2.45
N HIS A 60 -12.85 -16.31 -3.43
CA HIS A 60 -12.33 -15.57 -4.59
C HIS A 60 -11.54 -14.27 -4.37
N GLY A 61 -10.71 -14.21 -3.32
CA GLY A 61 -9.69 -13.17 -3.20
C GLY A 61 -8.27 -13.71 -3.32
N THR A 62 -7.35 -12.89 -3.82
CA THR A 62 -5.91 -13.09 -3.70
C THR A 62 -5.38 -12.15 -2.63
N ARG A 63 -4.76 -12.72 -1.57
CA ARG A 63 -4.05 -11.93 -0.57
C ARG A 63 -2.58 -11.87 -0.92
N VAL A 64 -2.06 -10.66 -1.05
CA VAL A 64 -0.65 -10.40 -1.29
C VAL A 64 -0.03 -9.79 -0.03
N THR A 65 1.03 -10.40 0.47
CA THR A 65 1.87 -9.85 1.54
C THR A 65 3.08 -9.17 0.91
N LEU A 66 3.31 -7.93 1.30
CA LEU A 66 4.27 -7.01 0.70
C LEU A 66 5.26 -6.52 1.76
N ILE A 67 6.51 -6.29 1.36
CA ILE A 67 7.58 -5.65 2.15
C ILE A 67 8.09 -4.40 1.43
N ASP A 68 8.89 -3.59 2.12
CA ASP A 68 9.47 -2.37 1.55
C ASP A 68 10.16 -2.62 0.20
N ALA A 69 9.95 -1.73 -0.76
CA ALA A 69 10.53 -1.89 -2.10
C ALA A 69 12.07 -1.88 -2.12
N ASN A 70 12.69 -1.20 -1.15
CA ASN A 70 14.15 -1.16 -1.02
C ASN A 70 14.75 -2.52 -0.60
N GLN A 71 13.95 -3.46 -0.10
CA GLN A 71 14.38 -4.80 0.27
C GLN A 71 14.52 -5.74 -0.92
N HIS A 72 14.11 -5.32 -2.12
CA HIS A 72 14.25 -6.13 -3.34
C HIS A 72 15.68 -6.65 -3.55
N ALA A 73 16.70 -5.82 -3.29
CA ALA A 73 18.10 -6.22 -3.45
C ALA A 73 18.59 -7.22 -2.38
N PHE A 74 17.89 -7.33 -1.25
CA PHE A 74 18.24 -8.18 -0.11
C PHE A 74 17.14 -9.21 0.21
N TYR A 75 16.30 -9.51 -0.79
CA TYR A 75 15.04 -10.19 -0.60
C TYR A 75 15.16 -11.49 0.21
N GLU A 76 16.11 -12.35 -0.14
CA GLU A 76 16.33 -13.64 0.54
C GLU A 76 16.63 -13.46 2.04
N ALA A 77 17.60 -12.63 2.37
CA ALA A 77 17.99 -12.35 3.76
C ALA A 77 16.86 -11.68 4.56
N THR A 78 16.11 -10.78 3.92
CA THR A 78 14.97 -10.11 4.54
C THR A 78 13.85 -11.10 4.85
N VAL A 79 13.52 -12.00 3.92
CA VAL A 79 12.47 -13.01 4.13
C VAL A 79 12.88 -14.03 5.18
N GLU A 80 14.15 -14.48 5.20
CA GLU A 80 14.67 -15.36 6.24
C GLU A 80 14.50 -14.72 7.63
N SER A 81 14.96 -13.48 7.79
CA SER A 81 14.82 -12.73 9.04
C SER A 81 13.36 -12.54 9.46
N LEU A 82 12.46 -12.25 8.51
CA LEU A 82 11.03 -12.09 8.79
C LEU A 82 10.37 -13.42 9.20
N ASN A 83 10.86 -14.55 8.70
CA ASN A 83 10.37 -15.87 9.06
C ASN A 83 10.72 -16.26 10.49
N GLU A 84 11.84 -15.80 11.02
CA GLU A 84 12.24 -16.00 12.43
C GLU A 84 11.36 -15.23 13.41
N LEU A 85 10.71 -14.15 12.95
CA LEU A 85 9.78 -13.38 13.78
C LEU A 85 8.46 -14.11 13.99
N THR A 86 7.91 -14.01 15.21
CA THR A 86 6.53 -14.38 15.48
C THR A 86 5.57 -13.54 14.63
N SER A 87 4.37 -14.07 14.38
CA SER A 87 3.34 -13.39 13.57
C SER A 87 3.04 -11.97 14.06
N VAL A 88 3.03 -11.74 15.38
CA VAL A 88 2.80 -10.42 15.98
C VAL A 88 3.96 -9.46 15.70
N LYS A 89 5.20 -9.91 15.91
CA LYS A 89 6.41 -9.09 15.71
C LYS A 89 6.68 -8.75 14.24
N ARG A 90 6.13 -9.56 13.32
CA ARG A 90 6.25 -9.37 11.87
C ARG A 90 5.36 -8.24 11.34
N LYS A 91 4.21 -7.97 11.97
CA LYS A 91 3.20 -7.00 11.50
C LYS A 91 3.72 -5.61 11.12
N PRO A 92 4.68 -5.00 11.85
CA PRO A 92 5.19 -3.67 11.49
C PRO A 92 5.91 -3.61 10.14
N TYR A 93 6.45 -4.74 9.68
CA TYR A 93 7.31 -4.83 8.49
C TYR A 93 6.60 -5.31 7.23
N ILE A 94 5.30 -5.61 7.33
CA ILE A 94 4.50 -6.09 6.20
C ILE A 94 3.26 -5.25 5.98
N ALA A 95 2.87 -5.13 4.71
CA ALA A 95 1.55 -4.71 4.29
C ALA A 95 0.82 -5.91 3.66
N GLN A 96 -0.49 -6.00 3.86
CA GLN A 96 -1.32 -7.03 3.21
C GLN A 96 -2.43 -6.36 2.42
N ILE A 97 -2.50 -6.68 1.13
CA ILE A 97 -3.55 -6.22 0.22
C ILE A 97 -4.36 -7.45 -0.19
N THR A 98 -5.69 -7.35 -0.12
CA THR A 98 -6.60 -8.39 -0.63
C THR A 98 -7.30 -7.86 -1.86
N VAL A 99 -7.12 -8.56 -2.98
CA VAL A 99 -7.82 -8.29 -4.24
C VAL A 99 -8.93 -9.32 -4.38
N TRP A 100 -10.18 -8.88 -4.35
CA TRP A 100 -11.34 -9.74 -4.56
C TRP A 100 -11.67 -9.83 -6.06
N ASP A 101 -12.12 -10.99 -6.51
CA ASP A 101 -12.59 -11.26 -7.88
C ASP A 101 -14.08 -10.94 -8.07
#